data_AF-R6QI03-F1
#
_entry.id   AF-R6QI03-F1
#
_cell.length_a   1.000
_cell.length_b   1.000
_cell.length_c   1.000
_cell.angle_alpha   90.00
_cell.angle_beta   90.00
_cell.angle_gamma   90.00
#
_symmetry.space_group_name_H-M   'P 1'
#
loop_
_entity.id
_entity.type
_entity.pdbx_description
1 polymer ?
#
loop_
_entity_poly.entity_id
_entity_poly.type
_entity_poly.pdbx_seq_one_letter_code
_entity_poly.pdbx_strand_id
1 'polypeptide(L)'
;MNTFLFENEEEKKYALACLAFSKSLNLIDDDSLEGVKKRCDAENEKRKAQLENGETVYGLTHFSYPAFLNFELTRLKLDFVGESEKVKKAYNFTEITRKQMKAYYKENKDLFTRYNNDRFFIFEVKTVIYKKIREAQYDEEINNILCKLA
;
A
#
# COMPACT_ATOMS: atom_id res chain seq x y z
N MET A 1 -5.54 -15.94 21.14
CA MET A 1 -6.35 -15.81 19.91
C MET A 1 -5.53 -15.03 18.89
N ASN A 2 -5.47 -15.49 17.62
CA ASN A 2 -4.79 -14.76 16.55
C ASN A 2 -5.58 -13.48 16.23
N THR A 3 -5.22 -12.36 16.85
CA THR A 3 -5.97 -11.09 16.77
C THR A 3 -6.11 -10.55 15.34
N PHE A 4 -5.14 -10.85 14.48
CA PHE A 4 -5.08 -10.35 13.10
C PHE A 4 -5.53 -11.38 12.06
N LEU A 5 -5.92 -12.58 12.48
CA LEU A 5 -6.49 -13.63 11.61
C LEU A 5 -5.63 -14.04 10.39
N PHE A 6 -4.29 -13.99 10.50
CA PHE A 6 -3.41 -14.50 9.45
C PHE A 6 -3.73 -15.97 9.11
N GLU A 7 -3.84 -16.28 7.82
CA GLU A 7 -4.07 -17.63 7.29
C GLU A 7 -2.85 -18.52 7.47
N ASN A 8 -1.65 -17.95 7.32
CA ASN A 8 -0.37 -18.65 7.44
C ASN A 8 0.77 -17.71 7.88
N GLU A 9 1.94 -18.28 8.17
CA GLU A 9 3.12 -17.51 8.59
C GLU A 9 3.71 -16.66 7.46
N GLU A 10 3.50 -17.00 6.18
CA GLU A 10 4.00 -16.20 5.05
C GLU A 10 3.25 -14.87 4.95
N GLU A 11 1.92 -14.88 5.12
CA GLU A 11 1.09 -13.67 5.16
C GLU A 11 1.52 -12.75 6.31
N LYS A 12 1.76 -13.33 7.49
CA LYS A 12 2.26 -12.57 8.64
C LYS A 12 3.64 -11.98 8.39
N LYS A 13 4.58 -12.75 7.80
CA LYS A 13 5.91 -12.25 7.42
C LYS A 13 5.80 -11.12 6.41
N TYR A 14 4.92 -11.25 5.42
CA TYR A 14 4.66 -10.22 4.41
C TYR A 14 4.15 -8.92 5.06
N ALA A 15 3.16 -9.02 5.95
CA ALA A 15 2.63 -7.86 6.68
C ALA A 15 3.72 -7.17 7.51
N LEU A 16 4.54 -7.94 8.23
CA LEU A 16 5.66 -7.41 9.02
C LEU A 16 6.73 -6.75 8.14
N ALA A 17 7.05 -7.32 6.98
CA ALA A 17 7.99 -6.73 6.04
C ALA A 17 7.46 -5.39 5.48
N CYS A 18 6.17 -5.30 5.18
CA CYS A 18 5.52 -4.06 4.75
C CYS A 18 5.59 -2.98 5.85
N LEU A 19 5.35 -3.34 7.11
CA LEU A 19 5.46 -2.42 8.25
C LEU A 19 6.91 -1.97 8.48
N ALA A 20 7.87 -2.89 8.43
CA ALA A 20 9.29 -2.58 8.58
C ALA A 20 9.78 -1.63 7.47
N PHE A 21 9.37 -1.87 6.23
CA PHE A 21 9.67 -0.96 5.12
C PHE A 21 9.07 0.42 5.38
N SER A 22 7.81 0.48 5.77
CA SER A 22 7.10 1.73 6.06
C SER A 22 7.74 2.54 7.18
N LYS A 23 8.28 1.87 8.20
CA LYS A 23 9.08 2.51 9.25
C LYS A 23 10.40 3.06 8.72
N SER A 24 11.10 2.31 7.86
CA SER A 24 12.32 2.80 7.20
C SER A 24 12.08 4.06 6.35
N LEU A 25 10.85 4.22 5.85
CA LEU A 25 10.40 5.40 5.09
C LEU A 25 9.89 6.55 5.98
N ASN A 26 9.93 6.40 7.31
CA ASN A 26 9.37 7.34 8.29
C ASN A 26 7.87 7.60 8.11
N LEU A 27 7.11 6.61 7.65
CA LEU A 27 5.64 6.68 7.55
C LEU A 27 4.95 6.31 8.87
N ILE A 28 5.59 5.46 9.66
CA ILE A 28 5.14 5.02 10.98
C ILE A 28 6.35 4.89 11.92
N ASP A 29 6.11 5.02 13.23
CA ASP A 29 7.18 4.91 14.24
C ASP A 29 7.38 3.48 14.77
N ASP A 30 6.33 2.66 14.74
CA ASP A 30 6.30 1.30 15.30
C ASP A 30 5.76 0.30 14.26
N ASP A 31 6.63 -0.60 13.82
CA ASP A 31 6.39 -1.65 12.82
C ASP A 31 5.86 -2.96 13.44
N SER A 32 5.65 -3.01 14.75
CA SER A 32 5.06 -4.17 15.42
C SER A 32 3.54 -4.24 15.23
N LEU A 33 3.00 -5.45 15.35
CA LEU A 33 1.54 -5.66 15.40
C LEU A 33 0.88 -4.96 16.59
N GLU A 34 1.61 -4.70 17.67
CA GLU A 34 1.10 -3.91 18.79
C GLU A 34 1.00 -2.43 18.43
N GLY A 35 1.98 -1.92 17.66
CA GLY A 35 1.91 -0.60 17.05
C GLY A 35 0.68 -0.43 16.15
N VAL A 36 0.34 -1.46 15.37
CA VAL A 36 -0.88 -1.48 14.54
C VAL A 36 -2.14 -1.39 15.40
N LYS A 37 -2.24 -2.14 16.51
CA LYS A 37 -3.41 -2.06 17.42
C LYS A 37 -3.57 -0.65 17.99
N LYS A 38 -2.49 -0.05 18.50
CA LYS A 38 -2.53 1.32 19.04
C LYS A 38 -3.03 2.34 18.02
N ARG A 39 -2.59 2.23 16.76
CA ARG A 39 -3.08 3.10 15.68
C ARG A 39 -4.54 2.82 15.33
N CYS A 40 -4.96 1.55 15.33
CA CYS A 40 -6.35 1.16 15.13
C CYS A 40 -7.27 1.76 16.21
N ASP A 41 -6.88 1.62 17.48
CA ASP A 41 -7.66 2.12 18.61
C ASP A 41 -7.77 3.65 18.56
N ALA A 42 -6.66 4.34 18.30
CA ALA A 42 -6.66 5.80 18.14
C ALA A 42 -7.57 6.26 16.98
N GLU A 43 -7.55 5.54 15.85
CA GLU A 43 -8.36 5.85 14.68
C GLU A 43 -9.87 5.57 14.91
N ASN A 44 -10.18 4.55 15.72
CA ASN A 44 -11.54 4.23 16.16
C ASN A 44 -12.08 5.24 17.19
N GLU A 45 -11.28 5.66 18.16
CA GLU A 45 -11.65 6.71 19.11
C GLU A 45 -11.91 8.03 18.39
N LYS A 46 -11.08 8.37 17.40
CA LYS A 46 -11.32 9.54 16.54
C LYS A 46 -12.68 9.45 15.85
N ARG A 47 -13.02 8.31 15.22
CA ARG A 47 -14.33 8.12 14.55
C ARG A 47 -15.50 8.22 15.51
N LYS A 48 -15.36 7.64 16.70
CA LYS A 48 -16.36 7.71 17.74
C LYS A 48 -16.64 9.17 18.13
N ALA A 49 -15.60 9.97 18.37
CA ALA A 49 -15.74 11.40 18.65
C ALA A 49 -16.40 12.17 17.48
N GLN A 50 -16.05 11.84 16.24
CA GLN A 50 -16.68 12.45 15.06
C GLN A 50 -18.19 12.16 15.00
N LEU A 51 -18.59 10.91 15.25
CA LEU A 51 -20.01 10.53 15.30
C LEU A 51 -20.76 11.23 16.45
N GLU A 52 -20.14 11.31 17.62
CA GLU A 52 -20.70 12.01 18.79
C GLU A 52 -20.88 13.51 18.51
N ASN A 53 -19.98 14.11 17.72
CA ASN A 53 -20.06 15.50 17.27
C ASN A 53 -21.02 15.72 16.09
N GLY A 54 -21.66 14.67 15.56
CA GLY A 54 -22.54 14.75 14.38
C GLY A 54 -21.80 14.98 13.07
N GLU A 55 -20.48 14.73 13.03
CA GLU A 55 -19.69 14.79 11.81
C GLU A 55 -19.89 13.54 10.93
N THR A 56 -19.66 13.70 9.62
CA THR A 56 -19.73 12.57 8.68
C THR A 56 -18.48 11.70 8.77
N VAL A 57 -18.65 10.42 9.06
CA VAL A 57 -17.60 9.40 8.95
C VAL A 57 -17.76 8.64 7.64
N TYR A 58 -16.73 8.65 6.81
CA TYR A 58 -16.71 7.90 5.54
C TYR A 58 -16.11 6.50 5.74
N GLY A 59 -16.74 5.50 5.15
CA GLY A 59 -16.34 4.09 5.27
C GLY A 59 -16.82 3.47 6.57
N LEU A 60 -15.99 2.62 7.19
CA LEU A 60 -16.34 1.96 8.44
C LEU A 60 -16.35 2.97 9.60
N THR A 61 -17.41 2.93 10.40
CA THR A 61 -17.52 3.68 11.65
C THR A 61 -16.62 3.13 12.75
N HIS A 62 -16.23 1.87 12.65
CA HIS A 62 -15.28 1.21 13.53
C HIS A 62 -14.54 0.10 12.78
N PHE A 63 -13.22 0.03 12.91
CA PHE A 63 -12.39 -1.03 12.35
C PHE A 63 -12.15 -2.14 13.36
N SER A 64 -12.22 -3.39 12.90
CA SER A 64 -11.53 -4.50 13.58
C SER A 64 -10.03 -4.45 13.26
N TYR A 65 -9.19 -5.02 14.11
CA TYR A 65 -7.74 -5.09 13.86
C TYR A 65 -7.33 -5.70 12.51
N PRO A 66 -7.89 -6.82 12.02
CA PRO A 66 -7.54 -7.33 10.69
C PRO A 66 -7.98 -6.38 9.57
N ALA A 67 -9.16 -5.74 9.69
CA ALA A 67 -9.62 -4.76 8.70
C ALA A 67 -8.72 -3.52 8.68
N PHE A 68 -8.30 -3.05 9.87
CA PHE A 68 -7.39 -1.93 9.99
C PHE A 68 -5.99 -2.24 9.44
N LEU A 69 -5.45 -3.43 9.70
CA LEU A 69 -4.17 -3.84 9.15
C LEU A 69 -4.20 -3.78 7.61
N ASN A 70 -5.22 -4.35 6.97
CA ASN A 70 -5.36 -4.30 5.51
C ASN A 70 -5.49 -2.87 4.97
N PHE A 71 -6.28 -2.04 5.65
CA PHE A 71 -6.40 -0.61 5.34
C PHE A 71 -5.06 0.10 5.45
N GLU A 72 -4.32 -0.11 6.54
CA GLU A 72 -3.05 0.53 6.81
C GLU A 72 -1.98 0.09 5.81
N LEU A 73 -1.82 -1.21 5.55
CA LEU A 73 -0.87 -1.71 4.55
C LEU A 73 -1.17 -1.13 3.16
N THR A 74 -2.45 -1.04 2.78
CA THR A 74 -2.85 -0.42 1.52
C THR A 74 -2.49 1.07 1.48
N ARG A 75 -2.79 1.83 2.55
CA ARG A 75 -2.43 3.25 2.67
C ARG A 75 -0.92 3.44 2.52
N LEU A 76 -0.11 2.65 3.23
CA LEU A 76 1.34 2.73 3.22
C LEU A 76 1.94 2.39 1.85
N LYS A 77 1.41 1.36 1.16
CA LYS A 77 1.80 1.06 -0.23
C LYS A 77 1.45 2.24 -1.15
N LEU A 78 0.29 2.86 -0.99
CA LEU A 78 -0.11 4.02 -1.79
C LEU A 78 0.76 5.27 -1.53
N ASP A 79 1.21 5.49 -0.29
CA ASP A 79 2.15 6.58 0.04
C ASP A 79 3.49 6.42 -0.69
N PHE A 80 3.98 5.19 -0.86
CA PHE A 80 5.17 4.89 -1.65
C PHE A 80 4.91 5.02 -3.15
N VAL A 81 3.85 4.38 -3.66
CA VAL A 81 3.51 4.34 -5.08
C VAL A 81 3.17 5.73 -5.63
N GLY A 82 2.53 6.57 -4.82
CA GLY A 82 2.24 7.96 -5.13
C GLY A 82 3.43 8.90 -4.94
N GLU A 83 4.58 8.39 -4.50
CA GLU A 83 5.78 9.16 -4.18
C GLU A 83 5.46 10.36 -3.29
N SER A 84 4.79 10.13 -2.16
CA SER A 84 4.45 11.21 -1.24
C SER A 84 5.71 11.98 -0.82
N GLU A 85 5.56 13.26 -0.49
CA GLU A 85 6.70 14.11 -0.11
C GLU A 85 7.47 13.58 1.11
N LYS A 86 6.80 12.82 1.99
CA LYS A 86 7.47 12.10 3.09
C LYS A 86 8.37 10.98 2.55
N VAL A 87 7.86 10.15 1.65
CA VAL A 87 8.63 9.05 1.06
C VAL A 87 9.79 9.56 0.22
N LYS A 88 9.60 10.60 -0.61
CA LYS A 88 10.69 11.18 -1.43
C LYS A 88 11.87 11.70 -0.60
N LYS A 89 11.64 12.11 0.66
CA LYS A 89 12.72 12.52 1.56
C LYS A 89 13.52 11.35 2.12
N ALA A 90 12.89 10.18 2.25
CA ALA A 90 13.49 8.98 2.82
C ALA A 90 13.98 7.97 1.77
N TYR A 91 13.47 8.05 0.54
CA TYR A 91 13.68 7.06 -0.51
C TYR A 91 14.10 7.73 -1.82
N ASN A 92 15.16 7.19 -2.42
CA ASN A 92 15.68 7.68 -3.69
C ASN A 92 15.03 6.94 -4.86
N PHE A 93 13.98 7.52 -5.44
CA PHE A 93 13.30 6.93 -6.58
C PHE A 93 14.15 6.98 -7.86
N THR A 94 14.27 5.84 -8.53
CA THR A 94 14.72 5.82 -9.92
C THR A 94 13.65 6.42 -10.82
N GLU A 95 14.04 7.27 -11.76
CA GLU A 95 13.13 7.85 -12.74
C GLU A 95 12.50 6.74 -13.62
N ILE A 96 11.18 6.77 -13.77
CA ILE A 96 10.47 5.91 -14.73
C ILE A 96 10.48 6.59 -16.09
N THR A 97 11.27 6.06 -17.00
CA THR A 97 11.43 6.60 -18.36
C THR A 97 10.22 6.31 -19.24
N ARG A 98 10.04 7.11 -20.30
CA ARG A 98 9.05 6.84 -21.36
C ARG A 98 9.27 5.50 -22.06
N LYS A 99 10.53 5.04 -22.15
CA LYS A 99 10.86 3.73 -22.74
C LYS A 99 10.32 2.60 -21.86
N GLN A 100 10.50 2.66 -20.54
CA GLN A 100 9.96 1.69 -19.60
C GLN A 100 8.43 1.66 -19.63
N MET A 101 7.76 2.81 -19.61
CA MET A 101 6.29 2.84 -19.71
C MET A 101 5.76 2.19 -21.02
N LYS A 102 6.44 2.43 -22.14
CA LYS A 102 6.09 1.79 -23.42
C LYS A 102 6.33 0.28 -23.42
N ALA A 103 7.43 -0.17 -22.81
CA ALA A 103 7.73 -1.59 -22.67
C ALA A 103 6.65 -2.29 -21.83
N TYR A 104 6.34 -1.74 -20.65
CA TYR A 104 5.29 -2.28 -19.78
C TYR A 104 3.94 -2.39 -20.50
N TYR A 105 3.51 -1.33 -21.21
CA TYR A 105 2.27 -1.37 -21.99
C TYR A 105 2.28 -2.44 -23.10
N LYS A 106 3.43 -2.66 -23.76
CA LYS A 106 3.56 -3.64 -24.84
C LYS A 106 3.58 -5.08 -24.33
N GLU A 107 4.16 -5.30 -23.15
CA GLU A 107 4.29 -6.61 -22.50
C GLU A 107 2.98 -7.03 -21.82
N ASN A 108 2.18 -6.08 -21.32
CA ASN A 108 0.94 -6.32 -20.57
C ASN A 108 -0.31 -5.84 -21.33
N LYS A 109 -0.39 -6.14 -22.64
CA LYS A 109 -1.46 -5.62 -23.51
C LYS A 109 -2.86 -6.08 -23.08
N ASP A 110 -2.95 -7.28 -22.53
CA ASP A 110 -4.17 -7.88 -22.00
C ASP A 110 -4.78 -7.05 -20.87
N LEU A 111 -3.95 -6.48 -19.99
CA LEU A 111 -4.40 -5.60 -18.90
C LEU A 111 -4.98 -4.26 -19.36
N PHE A 112 -4.77 -3.89 -20.63
CA PHE A 112 -5.21 -2.61 -21.20
C PHE A 112 -6.26 -2.78 -22.31
N THR A 113 -6.97 -3.91 -22.28
CA THR A 113 -8.16 -4.15 -23.12
C THR A 113 -9.41 -3.63 -22.42
N ARG A 114 -10.36 -3.13 -23.21
CA ARG A 114 -11.71 -2.78 -22.77
C ARG A 114 -12.64 -3.96 -23.01
N TYR A 115 -13.88 -3.81 -22.57
CA TYR A 115 -14.92 -4.83 -22.70
C TYR A 115 -15.09 -5.38 -24.13
N ASN A 116 -14.98 -4.52 -25.16
CA ASN A 116 -15.13 -4.92 -26.56
C ASN A 116 -13.82 -5.37 -27.23
N ASN A 117 -12.78 -5.68 -26.44
CA ASN A 117 -11.43 -6.04 -26.89
C ASN A 117 -10.67 -4.95 -27.67
N ASP A 118 -11.20 -3.72 -27.75
CA ASP A 118 -10.40 -2.56 -28.12
C ASP A 118 -9.45 -2.20 -26.98
N ARG A 119 -8.36 -1.48 -27.29
CA ARG A 119 -7.30 -1.19 -26.33
C ARG A 119 -7.31 0.28 -25.96
N PHE A 120 -7.09 0.57 -24.69
CA PHE A 120 -6.76 1.92 -24.26
C PHE A 120 -5.48 2.39 -24.93
N PHE A 121 -5.45 3.62 -25.42
CA PHE A 121 -4.20 4.23 -25.87
C PHE A 121 -3.26 4.45 -24.68
N ILE A 122 -1.96 4.34 -24.92
CA ILE A 122 -0.95 4.50 -23.86
C ILE A 122 -1.06 5.82 -23.08
N PHE A 123 -1.53 6.89 -23.72
CA PHE A 123 -1.71 8.19 -23.04
C PHE A 123 -2.90 8.18 -22.09
N GLU A 124 -3.95 7.40 -22.35
CA GLU A 124 -5.12 7.25 -21.48
C GLU A 124 -4.76 6.54 -20.17
N VAL A 125 -3.82 5.58 -20.25
CA VAL A 125 -3.42 4.73 -19.12
C VAL A 125 -2.04 5.05 -18.57
N LYS A 126 -1.43 6.18 -18.96
CA LYS A 126 -0.05 6.53 -18.56
C LYS A 126 0.14 6.53 -17.04
N THR A 127 -0.80 7.10 -16.29
CA THR A 127 -0.75 7.16 -14.82
C THR A 127 -0.93 5.77 -14.20
N VAL A 128 -1.78 4.93 -14.77
CA VAL A 128 -1.96 3.53 -14.34
C VAL A 128 -0.69 2.72 -14.57
N ILE A 129 -0.04 2.87 -15.74
CA ILE A 129 1.24 2.22 -16.03
C ILE A 129 2.32 2.67 -15.03
N TYR A 130 2.41 3.97 -14.78
CA TYR A 130 3.36 4.51 -13.80
C TYR A 130 3.13 3.89 -12.42
N LYS A 131 1.87 3.89 -11.96
CA LYS A 131 1.46 3.28 -10.71
C LYS A 131 1.86 1.81 -10.65
N LYS A 132 1.62 1.05 -11.71
CA LYS A 132 1.96 -0.38 -11.78
C LYS A 132 3.46 -0.66 -11.71
N ILE A 133 4.28 0.17 -12.36
CA ILE A 133 5.75 0.07 -12.27
C ILE A 133 6.21 0.37 -10.83
N ARG A 134 5.61 1.36 -10.16
CA ARG A 134 5.90 1.65 -8.74
C ARG A 134 5.38 0.59 -7.78
N GLU A 135 4.23 -0.02 -8.06
CA GLU A 135 3.72 -1.17 -7.30
C GLU A 135 4.71 -2.35 -7.39
N ALA A 136 5.23 -2.64 -8.59
CA ALA A 136 6.25 -3.68 -8.76
C ALA A 136 7.55 -3.36 -8.01
N GLN A 137 7.99 -2.11 -8.02
CA GLN A 137 9.16 -1.67 -7.24
C GLN A 137 8.91 -1.81 -5.73
N TYR A 138 7.71 -1.45 -5.24
CA TYR A 138 7.34 -1.67 -3.84
C TYR A 138 7.43 -3.16 -3.49
N ASP A 139 6.86 -4.02 -4.32
CA ASP A 139 6.86 -5.47 -4.10
C ASP A 139 8.29 -6.05 -4.13
N GLU A 140 9.18 -5.51 -4.96
CA GLU A 140 10.62 -5.84 -4.95
C GLU A 140 11.30 -5.45 -3.62
N GLU A 141 11.03 -4.26 -3.08
CA GLU A 141 11.55 -3.85 -1.77
C GLU A 141 11.07 -4.75 -0.63
N ILE A 142 9.80 -5.15 -0.66
CA ILE A 142 9.25 -6.09 0.33
C ILE A 142 9.95 -7.45 0.20
N ASN A 143 10.14 -7.96 -1.02
CA ASN A 143 10.85 -9.21 -1.24
C ASN A 143 12.30 -9.14 -0.76
N ASN A 144 13.00 -8.02 -0.97
CA ASN A 144 14.36 -7.81 -0.47
C ASN A 144 14.45 -7.87 1.06
N ILE A 145 13.42 -7.41 1.76
CA ILE A 145 13.31 -7.52 3.22
C ILE A 145 13.03 -8.97 3.62
N LEU A 146 12.07 -9.63 2.96
CA LEU A 146 11.71 -11.02 3.23
C LEU A 146 12.89 -11.98 3.06
N CYS A 147 13.72 -11.79 2.02
CA CYS A 147 14.94 -12.58 1.81
C CYS A 147 15.98 -12.42 2.92
N LYS A 148 15.98 -11.31 3.68
CA LYS A 148 16.87 -11.10 4.82
C LYS A 148 16.33 -11.69 6.13
N LEU A 149 15.04 -12.03 6.15
CA LEU A 149 14.36 -12.65 7.30
C LEU A 149 14.27 -14.18 7.19
N ALA A 150 14.74 -14.75 6.08
CA ALA A 150 14.84 -16.18 5.83
C ALA A 150 16.15 -16.74 6.39
#